data_AF-A0A0N0MPL8-F1
#
_entry.id   AF-A0A0N0MPL8-F1
#
_cell.length_a   1.000
_cell.length_b   1.000
_cell.length_c   1.000
_cell.angle_alpha   90.00
_cell.angle_beta   90.00
_cell.angle_gamma   90.00
#
_symmetry.space_group_name_H-M   'P 1'
#
loop_
_entity.id
_entity.type
_entity.pdbx_description
1 polymer ?
#
loop_
_entity_poly.entity_id
_entity_poly.type
_entity_poly.pdbx_seq_one_letter_code
_entity_poly.pdbx_strand_id
1 'polypeptide(L)'
;LGPAPPPPTALAHALRDWALAAPHRYFLIYGTPVPGYHAPDDITVIASEIMATVLDACAELPDGDTPLTPFDEYLEDHRAWADGHPAPTPVLHRALTFWTRLHGVVSLELAGHFTGMEFDPGQLFAAELNDLTIGIP
;
A
#
# COMPACT_ATOMS: atom_id res chain seq x y z
N LEU A 1 -26.76 -0.46 -0.60
CA LEU A 1 -25.39 -0.33 -1.14
C LEU A 1 -24.63 0.58 -0.21
N GLY A 2 -23.51 0.11 0.37
CA GLY A 2 -22.58 1.01 1.06
C GLY A 2 -21.94 1.98 0.06
N PRO A 3 -21.21 3.00 0.55
CA PRO A 3 -20.40 3.83 -0.34
C PRO A 3 -19.40 2.93 -1.11
N ALA A 4 -19.16 3.27 -2.37
CA ALA A 4 -18.09 2.64 -3.14
C ALA A 4 -16.75 2.87 -2.42
N PRO A 5 -15.80 1.91 -2.48
CA PRO A 5 -14.48 2.11 -1.91
C PRO A 5 -13.81 3.35 -2.54
N PRO A 6 -12.99 4.08 -1.77
CA PRO A 6 -12.25 5.22 -2.32
C PRO A 6 -11.32 4.74 -3.45
N PRO A 7 -11.13 5.53 -4.51
CA PRO A 7 -10.21 5.15 -5.58
C PRO A 7 -8.78 5.03 -5.03
N PRO A 8 -7.91 4.19 -5.63
CA PRO A 8 -6.52 4.02 -5.18
C PRO A 8 -5.75 5.33 -5.04
N THR A 9 -6.00 6.30 -5.93
CA THR A 9 -5.38 7.63 -5.86
C THR A 9 -5.75 8.39 -4.60
N ALA A 10 -7.03 8.32 -4.17
CA ALA A 10 -7.47 8.96 -2.93
C ALA A 10 -6.84 8.30 -1.69
N LEU A 11 -6.72 6.96 -1.68
CA LEU A 11 -6.02 6.24 -0.60
C LEU A 11 -4.54 6.62 -0.53
N ALA A 12 -3.86 6.70 -1.68
CA ALA A 12 -2.47 7.10 -1.76
C ALA A 12 -2.24 8.52 -1.21
N HIS A 13 -3.07 9.49 -1.63
CA HIS A 13 -2.98 10.85 -1.12
C HIS A 13 -3.28 10.91 0.38
N ALA A 14 -4.30 10.20 0.86
CA ALA A 14 -4.61 10.13 2.29
C ALA A 14 -3.45 9.56 3.12
N LEU A 15 -2.79 8.49 2.65
CA LEU A 15 -1.59 7.92 3.28
C LEU A 15 -0.48 8.97 3.36
N ARG A 16 -0.15 9.61 2.24
CA ARG A 16 0.93 10.60 2.16
C ARG A 16 0.66 11.81 3.06
N ASP A 17 -0.54 12.38 2.97
CA ASP A 17 -0.93 13.56 3.75
C ASP A 17 -0.88 13.28 5.26
N TRP A 18 -1.40 12.12 5.68
CA TRP A 18 -1.32 11.69 7.07
C TRP A 18 0.13 11.50 7.55
N ALA A 19 0.96 10.85 6.74
CA ALA A 19 2.35 10.56 7.07
C ALA A 19 3.19 11.84 7.23
N LEU A 20 2.99 12.81 6.33
CA LEU A 20 3.66 14.12 6.38
C LEU A 20 3.15 14.99 7.54
N ALA A 21 1.86 14.91 7.85
CA ALA A 21 1.27 15.65 8.97
C ALA A 21 1.70 15.10 10.35
N ALA A 22 2.00 13.80 10.44
CA ALA A 22 2.41 13.16 11.70
C ALA A 22 3.57 12.16 11.52
N PRO A 23 4.80 12.61 11.19
CA PRO A 23 5.93 11.71 10.93
C PRO A 23 6.28 10.78 12.09
N HIS A 24 6.16 11.27 13.33
CA HIS A 24 6.42 10.46 14.53
C HIS A 24 5.40 9.31 14.69
N ARG A 25 4.13 9.52 14.31
CA ARG A 25 3.11 8.46 14.32
C ARG A 25 3.34 7.47 13.18
N TYR A 26 3.75 7.97 12.02
CA TYR A 26 4.15 7.11 10.91
C TYR A 26 5.29 6.17 11.32
N PHE A 27 6.36 6.70 11.91
CA PHE A 27 7.50 5.87 12.35
C PHE A 27 7.20 4.97 13.55
N LEU A 28 6.20 5.28 14.36
CA LEU A 28 5.72 4.36 15.39
C LEU A 28 5.15 3.08 14.78
N ILE A 29 4.52 3.18 13.61
CA ILE A 29 3.85 2.05 12.94
C ILE A 29 4.78 1.37 11.92
N TYR A 30 5.49 2.16 11.11
CA TYR A 30 6.26 1.69 9.94
C TYR A 30 7.78 1.93 10.06
N GLY A 31 8.25 2.40 11.21
CA GLY A 31 9.67 2.63 11.49
C GLY A 31 10.34 1.45 12.18
N THR A 32 11.44 1.73 12.87
CA THR A 32 12.17 0.69 13.63
C THR A 32 11.28 0.12 14.74
N PRO A 33 11.08 -1.21 14.79
CA PRO A 33 10.27 -1.84 15.83
C PRO A 33 10.81 -1.49 17.23
N VAL A 34 9.89 -1.24 18.17
CA VAL A 34 10.26 -0.99 19.57
C VAL A 34 10.69 -2.32 20.21
N PRO A 35 11.94 -2.43 20.73
CA PRO A 35 12.39 -3.66 21.35
C PRO A 35 11.48 -4.11 22.51
N GLY A 36 11.04 -5.36 22.48
CA GLY A 36 10.16 -5.94 23.51
C GLY A 36 8.67 -5.56 23.39
N TYR A 37 8.28 -4.76 22.39
CA TYR A 37 6.88 -4.47 22.10
C TYR A 37 6.27 -5.55 21.20
N HIS A 38 5.15 -6.11 21.65
CA HIS A 38 4.27 -6.95 20.83
C HIS A 38 2.95 -6.23 20.68
N ALA A 39 2.52 -6.02 19.43
CA ALA A 39 1.24 -5.38 19.15
C ALA A 39 0.10 -6.29 19.64
N PRO A 40 -0.88 -5.76 20.40
CA PRO A 40 -2.07 -6.52 20.78
C PRO A 40 -2.97 -6.83 19.58
N ASP A 41 -3.84 -7.83 19.73
CA ASP A 41 -4.67 -8.39 18.65
C ASP A 41 -5.66 -7.38 18.04
N ASP A 42 -6.02 -6.32 18.75
CA ASP A 42 -6.87 -5.23 18.24
C ASP A 42 -6.15 -4.39 17.17
N ILE A 43 -4.83 -4.20 17.30
CA ILE A 43 -4.02 -3.50 16.30
C ILE A 43 -3.88 -4.31 15.01
N THR A 44 -3.83 -5.64 15.12
CA THR A 44 -3.74 -6.51 13.94
C THR A 44 -5.05 -6.52 13.14
N VAL A 45 -6.20 -6.40 13.81
CA VAL A 45 -7.52 -6.21 13.15
C VAL A 45 -7.58 -4.89 12.39
N ILE A 46 -7.14 -3.77 12.98
CA ILE A 46 -7.13 -2.48 12.28
C ILE A 46 -6.22 -2.54 11.03
N ALA A 47 -5.09 -3.24 11.13
CA ALA A 47 -4.19 -3.43 9.99
C ALA A 47 -4.85 -4.26 8.87
N SER A 48 -5.66 -5.27 9.19
CA SER A 48 -6.39 -6.05 8.18
C SER A 48 -7.49 -5.23 7.50
N GLU A 49 -8.19 -4.36 8.23
CA GLU A 49 -9.21 -3.45 7.68
C GLU A 49 -8.61 -2.46 6.66
N ILE A 50 -7.43 -1.91 6.96
CA ILE A 50 -6.70 -1.04 6.03
C ILE A 50 -6.35 -1.84 4.76
N MET A 51 -5.82 -3.04 4.91
CA MET A 51 -5.45 -3.87 3.77
C MET A 51 -6.66 -4.29 2.92
N ALA A 52 -7.79 -4.61 3.55
CA ALA A 52 -9.05 -4.87 2.85
C ALA A 52 -9.49 -3.66 2.01
N THR A 53 -9.38 -2.45 2.56
CA THR A 53 -9.70 -1.22 1.82
C THR A 53 -8.79 -1.02 0.60
N VAL A 54 -7.50 -1.36 0.72
CA VAL A 54 -6.55 -1.31 -0.40
C VAL A 54 -6.89 -2.37 -1.45
N LEU A 55 -7.25 -3.59 -1.03
CA LEU A 55 -7.68 -4.66 -1.93
C LEU A 55 -8.93 -4.27 -2.72
N ASP A 56 -9.95 -3.71 -2.05
CA ASP A 56 -11.16 -3.19 -2.69
C ASP A 56 -10.83 -2.12 -3.75
N ALA A 57 -9.98 -1.15 -3.40
CA ALA A 57 -9.59 -0.11 -4.34
C ALA A 57 -8.80 -0.66 -5.56
N CYS A 58 -7.91 -1.64 -5.32
CA CYS A 58 -7.14 -2.28 -6.39
C CYS A 58 -7.99 -3.18 -7.30
N ALA A 59 -9.12 -3.70 -6.80
CA ALA A 59 -10.07 -4.50 -7.58
C ALA A 59 -10.86 -3.66 -8.59
N GLU A 60 -11.01 -2.35 -8.34
CA GLU A 60 -11.66 -1.41 -9.26
C GLU A 60 -10.75 -0.95 -10.41
N LEU A 61 -9.45 -1.25 -10.34
CA LEU A 61 -8.52 -0.95 -11.43
C LEU A 61 -8.74 -1.93 -12.60
N PRO A 62 -8.64 -1.46 -13.86
CA PRO A 62 -8.81 -2.31 -15.02
C PRO A 62 -7.86 -3.52 -14.95
N ASP A 63 -8.40 -4.69 -15.26
CA ASP A 63 -7.55 -5.86 -15.45
C ASP A 63 -6.73 -5.72 -16.73
N GLY A 64 -5.45 -6.03 -16.61
CA GLY A 64 -4.59 -6.25 -17.77
C GLY A 64 -4.70 -7.69 -18.23
N ASP A 65 -4.60 -7.93 -19.53
CA ASP A 65 -4.49 -9.27 -20.15
C ASP A 65 -3.07 -9.85 -19.97
N THR A 66 -2.48 -9.67 -18.78
CA THR A 66 -1.13 -10.12 -18.46
C THR A 66 -1.18 -11.57 -17.94
N PRO A 67 -0.31 -12.46 -18.43
CA PRO A 67 -0.18 -13.80 -17.86
C PRO A 67 0.13 -13.76 -16.36
N LEU A 68 -0.36 -14.76 -15.63
CA LEU A 68 -0.03 -14.91 -14.21
C LEU A 68 1.50 -15.00 -14.02
N THR A 69 1.99 -14.27 -13.04
CA THR A 69 3.38 -14.34 -12.60
C THR A 69 3.56 -15.46 -11.58
N PRO A 70 4.80 -15.93 -11.34
CA PRO A 70 5.07 -16.89 -10.28
C PRO A 70 4.61 -16.42 -8.89
N PHE A 71 4.55 -15.10 -8.66
CA PHE A 71 4.05 -14.56 -7.40
C PHE A 71 2.52 -14.61 -7.31
N ASP A 72 1.80 -14.42 -8.41
CA ASP A 72 0.34 -14.59 -8.43
C ASP A 72 -0.04 -16.04 -8.11
N GLU A 73 0.66 -17.00 -8.73
CA GLU A 73 0.47 -18.43 -8.45
C GLU A 73 0.80 -18.76 -6.98
N TYR A 74 1.89 -18.20 -6.44
CA TYR A 74 2.26 -18.39 -5.04
C TYR A 74 1.18 -17.90 -4.06
N LEU A 75 0.50 -16.79 -4.40
CA LEU A 75 -0.55 -16.21 -3.56
C LEU A 75 -1.82 -17.06 -3.47
N GLU A 76 -2.03 -18.05 -4.35
CA GLU A 76 -3.17 -18.97 -4.25
C GLU A 76 -3.18 -19.69 -2.88
N ASP A 77 -2.01 -20.14 -2.44
CA ASP A 77 -1.84 -20.84 -1.16
C ASP A 77 -1.39 -19.92 0.00
N HIS A 78 -1.02 -18.66 -0.28
CA HIS A 78 -0.37 -17.75 0.68
C HIS A 78 -1.11 -16.42 0.87
N ARG A 79 -2.45 -16.49 0.92
CA ARG A 79 -3.35 -15.33 1.06
C ARG A 79 -4.12 -15.24 2.39
N ALA A 80 -3.67 -15.94 3.43
CA ALA A 80 -4.35 -15.93 4.74
C ALA A 80 -4.47 -14.51 5.34
N TRP A 81 -3.52 -13.63 5.06
CA TRP A 81 -3.52 -12.21 5.47
C TRP A 81 -4.66 -11.40 4.85
N ALA A 82 -5.22 -11.86 3.73
CA ALA A 82 -6.36 -11.23 3.08
C ALA A 82 -7.70 -11.62 3.74
N ASP A 83 -7.68 -12.44 4.79
CA ASP A 83 -8.84 -12.78 5.65
C ASP A 83 -10.11 -13.16 4.85
N GLY A 84 -9.94 -14.01 3.84
CA GLY A 84 -11.05 -14.48 3.01
C GLY A 84 -11.56 -13.49 1.95
N HIS A 85 -10.88 -12.36 1.74
CA HIS A 85 -11.22 -11.39 0.69
C HIS A 85 -11.37 -12.06 -0.69
N PRO A 86 -12.41 -11.75 -1.49
CA PRO A 86 -12.75 -12.49 -2.70
C PRO A 86 -11.87 -12.17 -3.93
N ALA A 87 -11.03 -11.14 -3.86
CA ALA A 87 -10.23 -10.69 -4.99
C ALA A 87 -9.31 -11.80 -5.57
N PRO A 88 -9.09 -11.82 -6.90
CA PRO A 88 -8.17 -12.78 -7.51
C PRO A 88 -6.71 -12.48 -7.16
N THR A 89 -5.82 -13.47 -7.27
CA THR A 89 -4.40 -13.34 -6.88
C THR A 89 -3.64 -12.20 -7.56
N PRO A 90 -3.89 -11.82 -8.83
CA PRO A 90 -3.27 -10.62 -9.42
C PRO A 90 -3.66 -9.31 -8.72
N VAL A 91 -4.87 -9.23 -8.17
CA VAL A 91 -5.31 -8.04 -7.41
C VAL A 91 -4.62 -8.01 -6.04
N LEU A 92 -4.41 -9.16 -5.40
CA LEU A 92 -3.64 -9.24 -4.15
C LEU A 92 -2.19 -8.82 -4.38
N HIS A 93 -1.57 -9.29 -5.46
CA HIS A 93 -0.24 -8.85 -5.86
C HIS A 93 -0.22 -7.34 -6.13
N ARG A 94 -1.17 -6.81 -6.91
CA ARG A 94 -1.29 -5.37 -7.18
C ARG A 94 -1.40 -4.56 -5.89
N ALA A 95 -2.21 -5.00 -4.93
CA ALA A 95 -2.37 -4.34 -3.63
C ALA A 95 -1.06 -4.34 -2.82
N LEU A 96 -0.34 -5.46 -2.77
CA LEU A 96 0.97 -5.54 -2.11
C LEU A 96 2.00 -4.62 -2.78
N THR A 97 2.05 -4.60 -4.11
CA THR A 97 2.95 -3.73 -4.88
C THR A 97 2.60 -2.25 -4.67
N PHE A 98 1.31 -1.91 -4.70
CA PHE A 98 0.82 -0.56 -4.40
C PHE A 98 1.23 -0.12 -2.99
N TRP A 99 0.94 -0.95 -1.99
CA TRP A 99 1.24 -0.66 -0.58
C TRP A 99 2.75 -0.45 -0.36
N THR A 100 3.56 -1.38 -0.83
CA THR A 100 5.02 -1.37 -0.58
C THR A 100 5.72 -0.23 -1.31
N ARG A 101 5.37 0.06 -2.56
CA ARG A 101 5.98 1.16 -3.33
C ARG A 101 5.68 2.52 -2.72
N LEU A 102 4.42 2.79 -2.37
CA LEU A 102 4.05 4.08 -1.77
C LEU A 102 4.67 4.26 -0.39
N HIS A 103 4.64 3.23 0.46
CA HIS A 103 5.36 3.27 1.73
C HIS A 103 6.87 3.45 1.56
N GLY A 104 7.47 2.87 0.52
CA GLY A 104 8.89 3.06 0.22
C GLY A 104 9.24 4.53 0.00
N VAL A 105 8.51 5.21 -0.88
CA VAL A 105 8.71 6.65 -1.15
C VAL A 105 8.50 7.49 0.12
N VAL A 106 7.39 7.27 0.82
CA VAL A 106 7.04 8.03 2.04
C VAL A 106 8.07 7.82 3.15
N SER A 107 8.48 6.56 3.40
CA SER A 107 9.48 6.25 4.43
C SER A 107 10.84 6.88 4.12
N LEU A 108 11.30 6.82 2.86
CA LEU A 108 12.57 7.41 2.45
C LEU A 108 12.55 8.95 2.57
N GLU A 109 11.44 9.57 2.17
CA GLU A 109 11.23 11.02 2.33
C GLU A 109 11.26 11.43 3.80
N LEU A 110 10.45 10.79 4.64
CA LEU A 110 10.35 11.10 6.07
C LEU A 110 11.65 10.85 6.83
N ALA A 111 12.43 9.85 6.41
CA ALA A 111 13.72 9.53 7.00
C ALA A 111 14.84 10.48 6.52
N GLY A 112 14.53 11.42 5.62
CA GLY A 112 15.47 12.41 5.11
C GLY A 112 16.42 11.87 4.04
N HIS A 113 16.20 10.66 3.50
CA HIS A 113 17.08 10.06 2.50
C HIS A 113 17.10 10.82 1.17
N PHE A 114 16.09 11.65 0.88
CA PHE A 114 16.07 12.53 -0.29
C PHE A 114 16.73 13.89 -0.06
N THR A 115 17.20 14.17 1.17
CA THR A 115 17.85 15.44 1.49
C THR A 115 19.13 15.61 0.66
N GLY A 116 19.20 16.70 -0.11
CA GLY A 116 20.34 17.00 -0.96
C GLY A 116 20.31 16.36 -2.35
N MET A 117 19.24 15.66 -2.73
CA MET A 117 19.09 15.09 -4.07
C MET A 117 18.44 16.04 -5.09
N GLU A 118 18.02 17.24 -4.66
CA GLU A 118 17.53 18.34 -5.52
C GLU A 118 16.32 18.01 -6.42
N PHE A 119 15.47 17.05 -6.04
CA PHE A 119 14.18 16.79 -6.68
C PHE A 119 13.01 16.94 -5.68
N ASP A 120 11.78 17.01 -6.19
CA ASP A 120 10.56 17.05 -5.38
C ASP A 120 10.04 15.62 -5.09
N PRO A 121 10.07 15.14 -3.84
CA PRO A 121 9.54 13.82 -3.48
C PRO A 121 8.05 13.64 -3.79
N GLY A 122 7.27 14.73 -3.82
CA GLY A 122 5.87 14.70 -4.23
C GLY A 122 5.69 14.34 -5.70
N GLN A 123 6.61 14.76 -6.57
CA GLN A 123 6.61 14.36 -7.98
C GLN A 123 6.95 12.88 -8.15
N LEU A 124 7.93 12.36 -7.41
CA LEU A 124 8.26 10.93 -7.40
C LEU A 124 7.07 10.09 -6.93
N PHE A 125 6.42 10.51 -5.84
CA PHE A 125 5.23 9.84 -5.33
C PHE A 125 4.09 9.81 -6.36
N ALA A 126 3.84 10.94 -7.03
CA ALA A 126 2.82 11.03 -8.07
C ALA A 126 3.15 10.14 -9.28
N ALA A 127 4.43 10.04 -9.68
CA ALA A 127 4.86 9.17 -10.75
C ALA A 127 4.66 7.68 -10.40
N GLU A 128 5.07 7.24 -9.21
CA GLU A 128 4.84 5.86 -8.75
C GLU A 128 3.35 5.53 -8.69
N LEU A 129 2.52 6.45 -8.17
CA LEU A 129 1.07 6.27 -8.13
C LEU A 129 0.45 6.16 -9.54
N ASN A 130 0.95 6.95 -10.50
CA ASN A 130 0.51 6.89 -11.88
C ASN A 130 0.85 5.53 -12.52
N ASP A 131 2.08 5.05 -12.34
CA ASP A 131 2.52 3.75 -12.87
C ASP A 131 1.72 2.58 -12.26
N LEU A 132 1.35 2.70 -10.98
CA LEU A 132 0.54 1.73 -10.26
C LEU A 132 -0.93 1.68 -10.69
N THR A 133 -1.47 2.77 -11.24
CA THR A 133 -2.90 2.92 -11.54
C THR A 133 -3.22 2.78 -13.03
N ILE A 134 -2.27 3.05 -13.91
CA ILE A 134 -2.46 2.92 -15.36
C ILE A 134 -2.10 1.52 -15.86
N GLY A 135 -1.45 0.69 -15.02
CA GLY A 135 -0.82 -0.55 -15.45
C GLY A 135 0.44 -0.21 -16.24
N ILE A 136 1.59 -0.69 -15.79
CA ILE A 136 2.81 -0.55 -16.59
C ILE A 136 2.56 -1.29 -17.93
N PRO A 137 2.72 -0.65 -19.09
CA PRO A 137 2.50 -1.26 -20.39
C PRO A 137 3.41 -2.47 -20.64
#